data_AF-A0AAV2HTH5-F1
#
_entry.id   AF-A0AAV2HTH5-F1
#
_cell.length_a   1.000
_cell.length_b   1.000
_cell.length_c   1.000
_cell.angle_alpha   90.00
_cell.angle_beta   90.00
_cell.angle_gamma   90.00
#
_symmetry.space_group_name_H-M   'P 1'
#
loop_
_entity.id
_entity.type
_entity.pdbx_description
1 polymer ?
#
loop_
_entity_poly.entity_id
_entity_poly.type
_entity_poly.pdbx_seq_one_letter_code
_entity_poly.pdbx_strand_id
1 'polypeptide(L)'
;MLSDEDSNITINGIEYPWPFAINGIAMSPTFNYVYYSALGSKKLWQIPTFVLRRKGADFSSYARLVGNKVSNSDAMVFGRKGLYYGALGLDAVFMWDAQQDIANEGVIEGKATIKTQKPLIQNWETIQWPDGITISDSRDRPDSYLYFVAARAQLFHSGTLDFTGGQGVNFRIFKLRINDDSYLSDKSVGGARPLFPVVG
;
A
#
# COMPACT_ATOMS: atom_id res chain seq x y z
N MET A 1 5.15 -16.37 12.70
CA MET A 1 5.72 -15.85 11.45
C MET A 1 7.08 -15.29 11.85
N LEU A 2 8.18 -15.90 11.38
CA LEU A 2 9.52 -15.40 11.69
C LEU A 2 9.66 -13.99 11.08
N SER A 3 10.32 -13.08 11.80
CA SER A 3 10.62 -11.74 11.30
C SER A 3 11.48 -11.85 10.04
N ASP A 4 11.14 -11.06 9.01
CA ASP A 4 11.93 -10.98 7.79
C ASP A 4 13.29 -10.32 8.06
N GLU A 5 14.26 -10.45 7.15
CA GLU A 5 15.57 -9.79 7.25
C GLU A 5 15.45 -8.25 7.29
N ASP A 6 14.32 -7.72 6.81
CA ASP A 6 13.97 -6.29 6.82
C ASP A 6 13.18 -5.86 8.09
N SER A 7 13.28 -6.60 9.20
CA SER A 7 12.58 -6.28 10.45
C SER A 7 13.10 -5.00 11.12
N ASN A 8 14.30 -4.56 10.77
CA ASN A 8 14.82 -3.25 11.16
C ASN A 8 14.37 -2.21 10.14
N ILE A 9 13.59 -1.24 10.59
CA ILE A 9 13.09 -0.16 9.73
C ILE A 9 13.97 1.06 9.98
N THR A 10 14.64 1.56 8.96
CA THR A 10 15.43 2.81 9.07
C THR A 10 14.56 3.99 8.70
N ILE A 11 14.46 5.02 9.55
CA ILE A 11 13.74 6.28 9.23
C ILE A 11 14.65 7.43 9.65
N ASN A 12 14.91 8.37 8.73
CA ASN A 12 15.86 9.47 8.95
C ASN A 12 17.23 9.00 9.50
N GLY A 13 17.72 7.86 9.02
CA GLY A 13 19.01 7.29 9.44
C GLY A 13 19.01 6.59 10.81
N ILE A 14 17.87 6.49 11.50
CA ILE A 14 17.74 5.77 12.78
C ILE A 14 17.09 4.42 12.51
N GLU A 15 17.70 3.34 13.00
CA GLU A 15 17.13 2.00 12.94
C GLU A 15 16.16 1.71 14.09
N TYR A 16 14.99 1.16 13.75
CA TYR A 16 13.97 0.74 14.68
C TYR A 16 13.74 -0.78 14.53
N PRO A 17 14.15 -1.61 15.51
CA PRO A 17 14.02 -3.07 15.44
C PRO A 17 12.63 -3.52 15.87
N TRP A 18 11.61 -3.19 15.07
CA TRP A 18 10.22 -3.50 15.39
C TRP A 18 9.71 -4.69 14.58
N PRO A 19 9.43 -5.84 15.22
CA PRO A 19 8.88 -7.01 14.55
C PRO A 19 7.37 -6.87 14.34
N PHE A 20 6.94 -5.78 13.69
CA PHE A 20 5.54 -5.54 13.40
C PHE A 20 5.03 -6.53 12.35
N ALA A 21 3.81 -7.06 12.61
CA ALA A 21 3.14 -8.01 11.75
C ALA A 21 2.58 -7.36 10.46
N ILE A 22 1.67 -8.05 9.78
CA ILE A 22 0.95 -7.54 8.60
C ILE A 22 0.21 -6.25 8.98
N ASN A 23 0.44 -5.18 8.21
CA ASN A 23 -0.33 -3.95 8.30
C ASN A 23 -0.77 -3.48 6.90
N GLY A 24 0.20 -3.36 5.98
CA GLY A 24 -0.10 -3.05 4.59
C GLY A 24 -0.98 -4.10 3.94
N ILE A 25 -2.17 -3.70 3.53
CA ILE A 25 -3.16 -4.54 2.84
C ILE A 25 -3.88 -3.73 1.76
N ALA A 26 -4.04 -4.30 0.56
CA ALA A 26 -4.73 -3.65 -0.54
C ALA A 26 -5.53 -4.67 -1.37
N MET A 27 -6.76 -4.31 -1.74
CA MET A 27 -7.60 -5.10 -2.65
C MET A 27 -7.28 -4.71 -4.09
N SER A 28 -7.13 -5.69 -4.97
CA SER A 28 -6.91 -5.42 -6.39
C SER A 28 -8.17 -4.90 -7.10
N PRO A 29 -8.04 -4.17 -8.22
CA PRO A 29 -9.19 -3.59 -8.90
C PRO A 29 -10.14 -4.61 -9.53
N THR A 30 -9.67 -5.84 -9.74
CA THR A 30 -10.50 -6.95 -10.21
C THR A 30 -11.19 -7.69 -9.06
N PHE A 31 -10.89 -7.34 -7.80
CA PHE A 31 -11.31 -8.04 -6.59
C PHE A 31 -10.89 -9.51 -6.53
N ASN A 32 -9.97 -9.94 -7.41
CA ASN A 32 -9.50 -11.32 -7.45
C ASN A 32 -8.38 -11.58 -6.45
N TYR A 33 -7.65 -10.54 -6.02
CA TYR A 33 -6.49 -10.68 -5.15
C TYR A 33 -6.49 -9.64 -4.02
N VAL A 34 -5.99 -10.07 -2.87
CA VAL A 34 -5.52 -9.19 -1.80
C VAL A 34 -4.00 -9.21 -1.81
N TYR A 35 -3.41 -8.03 -1.84
CA TYR A 35 -1.98 -7.81 -1.68
C TYR A 35 -1.70 -7.43 -0.24
N TYR A 36 -0.64 -7.98 0.35
CA TYR A 36 -0.30 -7.71 1.75
C TYR A 36 1.20 -7.74 2.00
N SER A 37 1.63 -7.06 3.05
CA SER A 37 3.01 -7.01 3.48
C SER A 37 3.09 -6.81 5.00
N ALA A 38 4.10 -7.45 5.62
CA ALA A 38 4.46 -7.09 6.99
C ALA A 38 5.15 -5.74 6.99
N LEU A 39 4.91 -4.93 8.04
CA LEU A 39 5.50 -3.61 8.14
C LEU A 39 7.05 -3.71 8.21
N GLY A 40 7.57 -4.70 8.95
CA GLY A 40 8.98 -5.10 8.94
C GLY A 40 9.40 -5.96 7.73
N SER A 41 8.81 -5.78 6.54
CA SER A 41 9.20 -6.51 5.33
C SER A 41 9.09 -5.66 4.06
N LYS A 42 10.04 -5.85 3.14
CA LYS A 42 9.92 -5.35 1.77
C LYS A 42 9.10 -6.27 0.88
N LYS A 43 8.90 -7.54 1.25
CA LYS A 43 8.17 -8.53 0.43
C LYS A 43 6.70 -8.15 0.30
N LEU A 44 6.23 -8.03 -0.95
CA LEU A 44 4.81 -7.93 -1.26
C LEU A 44 4.29 -9.31 -1.62
N TRP A 45 3.30 -9.76 -0.86
CA TRP A 45 2.60 -11.00 -1.10
C TRP A 45 1.24 -10.73 -1.73
N GLN A 46 0.71 -11.72 -2.41
CA GLN A 46 -0.67 -11.73 -2.86
C GLN A 46 -1.34 -13.06 -2.49
N ILE A 47 -2.66 -13.03 -2.37
CA ILE A 47 -3.48 -14.23 -2.22
C ILE A 47 -4.83 -14.04 -2.93
N PRO A 48 -5.38 -15.07 -3.60
CA PRO A 48 -6.68 -14.95 -4.24
C PRO A 48 -7.82 -14.78 -3.22
N THR A 49 -8.77 -13.90 -3.50
CA THR A 49 -9.90 -13.63 -2.60
C THR A 49 -10.85 -14.81 -2.43
N PHE A 50 -10.94 -15.72 -3.42
CA PHE A 50 -11.76 -16.92 -3.30
C PHE A 50 -11.24 -17.86 -2.19
N VAL A 51 -9.94 -17.83 -1.89
CA VAL A 51 -9.31 -18.59 -0.80
C VAL A 51 -9.70 -17.95 0.54
N LEU A 52 -9.62 -16.62 0.62
CA LEU A 52 -9.97 -15.85 1.83
C LEU A 52 -11.43 -16.00 2.26
N ARG A 53 -12.34 -16.28 1.33
CA ARG A 53 -13.77 -16.49 1.61
C ARG A 53 -14.11 -17.90 2.12
N ARG A 54 -13.15 -18.82 2.21
CA ARG A 54 -13.37 -20.22 2.57
C ARG A 54 -12.67 -20.55 3.88
N LYS A 55 -13.44 -20.86 4.92
CA LYS A 55 -12.90 -21.35 6.20
C LYS A 55 -12.15 -22.67 5.98
N GLY A 56 -10.96 -22.79 6.55
CA GLY A 56 -10.14 -24.00 6.45
C GLY A 56 -9.46 -24.22 5.10
N ALA A 57 -9.49 -23.23 4.20
CA ALA A 57 -8.68 -23.29 2.98
C ALA A 57 -7.18 -23.28 3.30
N ASP A 58 -6.38 -23.87 2.41
CA ASP A 58 -4.93 -23.88 2.53
C ASP A 58 -4.35 -22.53 2.08
N PHE A 59 -4.25 -21.57 2.99
CA PHE A 59 -3.68 -20.25 2.65
C PHE A 59 -2.23 -20.32 2.18
N SER A 60 -1.46 -21.31 2.65
CA SER A 60 -0.02 -21.38 2.43
C SER A 60 0.34 -21.72 0.98
N SER A 61 -0.42 -22.62 0.34
CA SER A 61 -0.19 -22.99 -1.06
C SER A 61 -0.65 -21.93 -2.07
N TYR A 62 -1.54 -21.02 -1.66
CA TYR A 62 -2.04 -19.95 -2.52
C TYR A 62 -1.35 -18.59 -2.31
N ALA A 63 -0.63 -18.41 -1.19
CA ALA A 63 0.17 -17.21 -0.98
C ALA A 63 1.35 -17.19 -1.96
N ARG A 64 1.47 -16.10 -2.72
CA ARG A 64 2.54 -15.92 -3.71
C ARG A 64 3.33 -14.65 -3.43
N LEU A 65 4.65 -14.75 -3.47
CA LEU A 65 5.53 -13.58 -3.49
C LEU A 65 5.42 -12.89 -4.86
N VAL A 66 5.03 -11.61 -4.85
CA VAL A 66 4.93 -10.77 -6.05
C VAL A 66 6.28 -10.13 -6.37
N GLY A 67 7.03 -9.77 -5.33
CA GLY A 67 8.34 -9.14 -5.44
C GLY A 67 8.68 -8.34 -4.19
N ASN A 68 9.75 -7.55 -4.27
CA ASN A 68 10.19 -6.68 -3.19
C ASN A 68 9.87 -5.22 -3.51
N LYS A 69 9.24 -4.54 -2.56
CA LYS A 69 9.08 -3.08 -2.57
C LYS A 69 10.44 -2.42 -2.34
N VAL A 70 10.58 -1.16 -2.76
CA VAL A 70 11.82 -0.41 -2.50
C VAL A 70 12.06 -0.11 -1.01
N SER A 71 11.02 -0.20 -0.18
CA SER A 71 11.06 0.07 1.25
C SER A 71 9.99 -0.74 1.99
N ASN A 72 10.17 -0.91 3.30
CA ASN A 72 9.11 -1.20 4.26
C ASN A 72 7.95 -0.22 4.08
N SER A 73 6.73 -0.70 4.32
CA SER A 73 5.52 0.11 4.19
C SER A 73 4.54 -0.16 5.32
N ASP A 74 3.86 0.89 5.76
CA ASP A 74 2.68 0.76 6.60
C ASP A 74 1.43 0.58 5.71
N ALA A 75 0.72 1.65 5.36
CA ALA A 75 -0.46 1.57 4.50
C ALA A 75 -0.14 1.28 3.02
N MET A 76 -1.10 0.61 2.38
CA MET A 76 -1.15 0.38 0.94
C MET A 76 -2.57 0.59 0.41
N VAL A 77 -2.71 1.03 -0.84
CA VAL A 77 -4.00 1.08 -1.53
C VAL A 77 -3.80 0.78 -3.01
N PHE A 78 -4.75 0.11 -3.65
CA PHE A 78 -4.73 -0.10 -5.09
C PHE A 78 -5.62 0.94 -5.77
N GLY A 79 -5.15 1.49 -6.89
CA GLY A 79 -5.98 2.18 -7.87
C GLY A 79 -6.50 1.21 -8.93
N ARG A 80 -6.76 1.72 -10.13
CA ARG A 80 -7.06 0.88 -11.29
C ARG A 80 -5.80 0.44 -12.03
N LYS A 81 -4.73 1.24 -11.95
CA LYS A 81 -3.48 0.99 -12.67
C LYS A 81 -2.41 0.38 -11.78
N GLY A 82 -2.34 0.79 -10.51
CA GLY A 82 -1.24 0.36 -9.66
C GLY A 82 -1.51 0.38 -8.16
N LEU A 83 -0.54 -0.14 -7.41
CA LEU A 83 -0.54 -0.17 -5.96
C LEU A 83 0.31 0.97 -5.42
N TYR A 84 -0.27 1.77 -4.55
CA TYR A 84 0.34 2.90 -3.86
C TYR A 84 0.70 2.49 -2.44
N TYR A 85 1.88 2.89 -1.96
CA TYR A 85 2.33 2.55 -0.62
C TYR A 85 3.28 3.61 -0.06
N GLY A 86 3.29 3.74 1.27
CA GLY A 86 4.28 4.54 1.98
C GLY A 86 5.62 3.81 2.03
N ALA A 87 6.70 4.47 1.60
CA ALA A 87 8.06 3.96 1.68
C ALA A 87 8.73 4.54 2.94
N LEU A 88 8.58 3.84 4.06
CA LEU A 88 9.00 4.31 5.39
C LEU A 88 10.46 4.76 5.43
N GLY A 89 11.38 3.97 4.89
CA GLY A 89 12.80 4.31 4.94
C GLY A 89 13.28 5.30 3.89
N LEU A 90 12.37 5.81 3.06
CA LEU A 90 12.66 6.83 2.08
C LEU A 90 11.88 8.13 2.36
N ASP A 91 11.04 8.18 3.40
CA ASP A 91 10.15 9.31 3.70
C ASP A 91 9.34 9.76 2.47
N ALA A 92 8.75 8.78 1.79
CA ALA A 92 8.17 8.95 0.47
C ALA A 92 6.89 8.13 0.26
N VAL A 93 6.11 8.48 -0.76
CA VAL A 93 5.04 7.63 -1.28
C VAL A 93 5.44 7.14 -2.67
N PHE A 94 5.28 5.84 -2.90
CA PHE A 94 5.62 5.17 -4.16
C PHE A 94 4.38 4.54 -4.80
N MET A 95 4.48 4.29 -6.11
CA MET A 95 3.54 3.49 -6.89
C MET A 95 4.26 2.33 -7.55
N TRP A 96 3.72 1.12 -7.42
CA TRP A 96 3.96 0.01 -8.34
C TRP A 96 2.97 0.08 -9.50
N ASP A 97 3.45 0.21 -10.73
CA ASP A 97 2.63 0.28 -11.95
C ASP A 97 2.26 -1.12 -12.45
N ALA A 98 1.37 -1.78 -11.71
CA ALA A 98 0.97 -3.17 -11.96
C ALA A 98 0.38 -3.39 -13.36
N GLN A 99 -0.40 -2.43 -13.88
CA GLN A 99 -0.94 -2.48 -15.24
C GLN A 99 0.17 -2.50 -16.29
N GLN A 100 1.19 -1.64 -16.13
CA GLN A 100 2.34 -1.61 -17.02
C GLN A 100 3.10 -2.93 -16.98
N ASP A 101 3.36 -3.49 -15.79
CA ASP A 101 4.09 -4.75 -15.64
C ASP A 101 3.31 -5.94 -16.24
N ILE A 102 2.00 -6.02 -16.00
CA ILE A 102 1.09 -6.99 -16.62
C ILE A 102 1.19 -6.95 -18.15
N ALA A 103 1.10 -5.74 -18.73
CA ALA A 103 1.12 -5.55 -20.17
C ALA A 103 2.48 -5.91 -20.78
N ASN A 104 3.57 -5.48 -20.15
CA ASN A 104 4.92 -5.74 -20.62
C ASN A 104 5.30 -7.22 -20.54
N GLU A 105 4.88 -7.92 -19.49
CA GLU A 105 5.14 -9.35 -19.31
C GLU A 105 4.20 -10.23 -20.14
N GLY A 106 3.05 -9.70 -20.59
CA GLY A 106 2.03 -10.48 -21.32
C GLY A 106 1.36 -11.55 -20.46
N VAL A 107 1.22 -11.30 -19.15
CA VAL A 107 0.69 -12.26 -18.17
C VAL A 107 -0.63 -11.79 -17.57
N ILE A 108 -1.34 -12.69 -16.91
CA ILE A 108 -2.50 -12.32 -16.08
C ILE A 108 -2.04 -11.72 -14.74
N GLU A 109 -2.91 -10.93 -14.10
CA GLU A 109 -2.64 -10.27 -12.81
C GLU A 109 -2.01 -11.21 -11.77
N GLY A 110 -2.55 -12.43 -11.64
CA GLY A 110 -2.06 -13.42 -10.68
C GLY A 110 -0.61 -13.89 -10.87
N LYS A 111 0.03 -13.53 -11.98
CA LYS A 111 1.40 -13.92 -12.34
C LYS A 111 2.38 -12.75 -12.43
N ALA A 112 1.89 -11.51 -12.47
CA ALA A 112 2.74 -10.32 -12.64
C ALA A 112 3.73 -10.17 -11.48
N THR A 113 4.90 -9.58 -11.74
CA THR A 113 5.90 -9.30 -10.71
C THR A 113 6.18 -7.81 -10.60
N ILE A 114 6.67 -7.37 -9.44
CA ILE A 114 7.03 -5.95 -9.28
C ILE A 114 8.28 -5.66 -10.10
N LYS A 115 8.14 -4.88 -11.18
CA LYS A 115 9.26 -4.36 -11.99
C LYS A 115 9.29 -2.83 -12.02
N THR A 116 8.14 -2.17 -12.03
CA THR A 116 8.05 -0.72 -12.16
C THR A 116 7.62 -0.04 -10.86
N GLN A 117 8.57 0.56 -10.15
CA GLN A 117 8.30 1.32 -8.92
C GLN A 117 8.74 2.76 -9.11
N LYS A 118 7.82 3.71 -8.89
CA LYS A 118 8.04 5.13 -9.16
C LYS A 118 7.76 5.95 -7.88
N PRO A 119 8.69 6.82 -7.44
CA PRO A 119 8.39 7.77 -6.38
C PRO A 119 7.35 8.78 -6.88
N LEU A 120 6.38 9.11 -6.04
CA LEU A 120 5.37 10.13 -6.32
C LEU A 120 5.68 11.45 -5.63
N ILE A 121 6.11 11.35 -4.37
CA ILE A 121 6.50 12.49 -3.53
C ILE A 121 7.44 11.97 -2.43
N GLN A 122 8.40 12.80 -2.04
CA GLN A 122 9.38 12.49 -1.00
C GLN A 122 9.77 13.76 -0.23
N ASN A 123 9.77 13.69 1.10
CA ASN A 123 10.25 14.78 1.94
C ASN A 123 10.50 14.27 3.38
N TRP A 124 11.78 14.26 3.79
CA TRP A 124 12.23 13.74 5.08
C TRP A 124 11.71 14.52 6.31
N GLU A 125 11.35 15.80 6.14
CA GLU A 125 10.82 16.63 7.24
C GLU A 125 9.32 16.40 7.48
N THR A 126 8.57 16.17 6.41
CA THR A 126 7.10 16.26 6.41
C THR A 126 6.38 14.96 6.03
N ILE A 127 7.06 14.01 5.38
CA ILE A 127 6.49 12.75 4.89
C ILE A 127 7.13 11.55 5.62
N GLN A 128 7.45 11.75 6.89
CA GLN A 128 7.80 10.65 7.79
C GLN A 128 6.56 9.77 7.98
N TRP A 129 6.77 8.46 8.02
CA TRP A 129 5.73 7.44 8.22
C TRP A 129 4.41 7.71 7.46
N PRO A 130 4.39 7.59 6.13
CA PRO A 130 3.15 7.72 5.36
C PRO A 130 2.20 6.57 5.67
N ASP A 131 0.98 6.92 6.04
CA ASP A 131 -0.09 6.01 6.48
C ASP A 131 -1.46 6.49 5.97
N GLY A 132 -2.53 5.72 6.21
CA GLY A 132 -3.91 6.10 5.91
C GLY A 132 -4.12 6.52 4.44
N ILE A 133 -3.54 5.75 3.51
CA ILE A 133 -3.53 6.09 2.08
C ILE A 133 -4.86 5.70 1.43
N THR A 134 -5.45 6.61 0.66
CA THR A 134 -6.68 6.38 -0.11
C THR A 134 -6.68 7.14 -1.43
N ILE A 135 -7.45 6.67 -2.40
CA ILE A 135 -7.64 7.34 -3.69
C ILE A 135 -9.07 7.86 -3.74
N SER A 136 -9.22 9.15 -4.04
CA SER A 136 -10.54 9.75 -4.23
C SER A 136 -11.23 9.20 -5.45
N ASP A 137 -12.55 9.24 -5.39
CA ASP A 137 -13.35 8.96 -6.56
C ASP A 137 -13.37 10.15 -7.54
N SER A 138 -13.18 9.89 -8.84
CA SER A 138 -13.34 10.88 -9.91
C SER A 138 -14.77 11.00 -10.43
N ARG A 139 -15.76 10.32 -9.84
CA ARG A 139 -17.18 10.39 -10.28
C ARG A 139 -17.68 11.81 -10.54
N ASP A 140 -17.28 12.79 -9.72
CA ASP A 140 -17.74 14.18 -9.83
C ASP A 140 -16.62 15.18 -10.19
N ARG A 141 -15.41 14.72 -10.53
CA ARG A 141 -14.26 15.59 -10.83
C ARG A 141 -13.39 15.02 -11.95
N PRO A 142 -12.81 15.88 -12.82
CA PRO A 142 -11.97 15.41 -13.91
C PRO A 142 -10.70 14.70 -13.43
N ASP A 143 -10.29 14.96 -12.19
CA ASP A 143 -9.05 14.47 -11.60
C ASP A 143 -9.29 13.62 -10.37
N SER A 144 -8.51 12.55 -10.26
CA SER A 144 -8.37 11.77 -9.04
C SER A 144 -7.15 12.20 -8.24
N TYR A 145 -7.26 12.05 -6.94
CA TYR A 145 -6.25 12.45 -5.98
C TYR A 145 -5.94 11.29 -5.03
N LEU A 146 -4.66 11.10 -4.76
CA LEU A 146 -4.19 10.33 -3.62
C LEU A 146 -4.24 11.21 -2.37
N TYR A 147 -4.90 10.74 -1.33
CA TYR A 147 -4.83 11.31 0.01
C TYR A 147 -4.05 10.36 0.90
N PHE A 148 -3.23 10.91 1.77
CA PHE A 148 -2.55 10.15 2.80
C PHE A 148 -2.26 11.02 4.00
N VAL A 149 -2.07 10.39 5.15
CA VAL A 149 -1.52 11.04 6.32
C VAL A 149 -0.04 10.73 6.42
N ALA A 150 0.75 11.65 6.96
CA ALA A 150 2.12 11.39 7.37
C ALA A 150 2.26 11.74 8.84
N ALA A 151 2.90 10.87 9.59
CA ALA A 151 3.06 11.01 11.03
C ALA A 151 4.51 10.83 11.45
N ARG A 152 4.87 11.36 12.62
CA ARG A 152 6.12 10.95 13.28
C ARG A 152 5.88 9.72 14.16
N ALA A 153 5.23 8.69 13.60
CA ALA A 153 4.75 7.53 14.36
C ALA A 153 5.90 6.74 15.00
N GLN A 154 7.09 6.76 14.39
CA GLN A 154 8.28 6.19 15.00
C GLN A 154 8.62 6.85 16.36
N LEU A 155 8.44 8.17 16.48
CA LEU A 155 8.66 8.87 17.74
C LEU A 155 7.58 8.54 18.77
N PHE A 156 6.35 8.26 18.32
CA PHE A 156 5.28 7.80 19.21
C PHE A 156 5.62 6.42 19.79
N HIS A 157 6.03 5.47 18.94
CA HIS A 157 6.41 4.13 19.36
C HIS A 157 7.64 4.09 20.26
N SER A 158 8.59 5.02 20.09
CA SER A 158 9.75 5.16 20.99
C SER A 158 9.47 5.97 22.25
N GLY A 159 8.26 6.53 22.43
CA GLY A 159 7.92 7.35 23.59
C GLY A 159 8.58 8.74 23.60
N THR A 160 9.05 9.22 22.45
CA THR A 160 9.78 10.49 22.29
C THR A 160 9.04 11.51 21.43
N LEU A 161 7.76 11.30 21.14
CA LEU A 161 6.95 12.26 20.40
C LEU A 161 6.71 13.52 21.25
N ASP A 162 7.07 14.68 20.71
CA ASP A 162 6.81 15.96 21.37
C ASP A 162 5.36 16.41 21.13
N PHE A 163 4.55 16.38 22.19
CA PHE A 163 3.15 16.85 22.15
C PHE A 163 3.00 18.36 22.37
N THR A 164 4.06 19.08 22.74
CA THR A 164 4.02 20.54 22.96
C THR A 164 4.01 21.33 21.65
N GLY A 165 4.50 20.70 20.56
CA GLY A 165 4.69 21.34 19.26
C GLY A 165 6.01 22.09 19.11
N GLY A 166 6.88 22.09 20.12
CA GLY A 166 8.20 22.71 20.06
C GLY A 166 9.12 22.13 18.98
N GLN A 167 8.94 20.86 18.62
CA GLN A 167 9.63 20.17 17.52
C GLN A 167 8.86 20.24 16.18
N GLY A 168 7.77 21.01 16.11
CA GLY A 168 6.93 21.17 14.94
C GLY A 168 5.76 20.18 14.85
N VAL A 169 5.11 20.17 13.69
CA VAL A 169 3.87 19.38 13.46
C VAL A 169 4.18 17.87 13.39
N ASN A 170 3.41 17.07 14.14
CA ASN A 170 3.54 15.61 14.18
C ASN A 170 2.70 14.86 13.15
N PHE A 171 1.55 15.42 12.74
CA PHE A 171 0.60 14.78 11.85
C PHE A 171 0.24 15.72 10.70
N ARG A 172 0.29 15.25 9.47
CA ARG A 172 0.01 16.03 8.26
C ARG A 172 -0.92 15.25 7.34
N ILE A 173 -1.76 15.98 6.60
CA ILE A 173 -2.60 15.43 5.55
C ILE A 173 -2.07 15.94 4.22
N PHE A 174 -1.89 15.02 3.27
CA PHE A 174 -1.44 15.33 1.92
C PHE A 174 -2.53 15.01 0.90
N LYS A 175 -2.48 15.75 -0.20
CA LYS A 175 -3.31 15.56 -1.38
C LYS A 175 -2.44 15.69 -2.62
N LEU A 176 -2.35 14.62 -3.40
CA LEU A 176 -1.56 14.57 -4.63
C LEU A 176 -2.45 14.23 -5.81
N ARG A 177 -2.41 15.01 -6.88
CA ARG A 177 -3.10 14.65 -8.13
C ARG A 177 -2.39 13.44 -8.77
N ILE A 178 -3.16 12.43 -9.15
CA ILE A 178 -2.63 11.21 -9.78
C ILE A 178 -3.38 10.93 -11.09
N ASN A 179 -2.70 10.23 -12.01
CA ASN A 179 -3.31 9.70 -13.23
C ASN A 179 -3.77 8.25 -13.01
N ASP A 180 -4.57 8.02 -11.99
CA ASP A 180 -5.21 6.74 -11.66
C ASP A 180 -6.51 7.04 -10.91
N ASP A 181 -7.43 6.08 -10.81
CA ASP A 181 -8.70 6.23 -10.12
C ASP A 181 -8.84 5.19 -9.00
N SER A 182 -9.75 5.45 -8.07
CA SER A 182 -10.11 4.44 -7.08
C SER A 182 -10.61 3.18 -7.77
N TYR A 183 -10.19 2.02 -7.26
CA TYR A 183 -10.74 0.73 -7.70
C TYR A 183 -12.25 0.59 -7.43
N LEU A 184 -12.80 1.42 -6.54
CA LEU A 184 -14.23 1.50 -6.22
C LEU A 184 -15.01 2.46 -7.12
N SER A 185 -14.35 3.25 -7.98
CA SER A 185 -15.02 4.21 -8.85
C SER A 185 -15.90 3.52 -9.89
N ASP A 186 -17.15 3.97 -10.06
CA ASP A 186 -18.07 3.49 -11.11
C ASP A 186 -17.70 4.11 -12.49
N LYS A 187 -16.50 3.83 -13.01
CA LYS A 187 -16.19 4.08 -14.42
C LYS A 187 -16.36 2.78 -15.22
N SER A 188 -17.56 2.19 -15.14
CA SER A 188 -17.94 1.17 -16.10
C SER A 188 -18.35 1.87 -17.40
N VAL A 189 -17.55 1.74 -18.44
CA VAL A 189 -18.10 1.77 -19.81
C VAL A 189 -18.92 0.47 -19.95
N GLY A 190 -20.21 0.52 -19.62
CA GLY A 190 -21.20 -0.49 -20.02
C GLY A 190 -21.24 -1.85 -19.29
N GLY A 191 -20.78 -1.99 -18.05
CA GLY A 191 -20.78 -3.28 -17.34
C GLY A 191 -21.38 -3.20 -15.94
N ALA A 192 -22.46 -3.95 -15.71
CA ALA A 192 -23.16 -4.04 -14.42
C ALA A 192 -22.23 -4.30 -13.23
N ARG A 193 -22.54 -3.71 -12.07
CA ARG A 193 -21.90 -4.01 -10.80
C ARG A 193 -21.96 -5.52 -10.53
N PRO A 194 -20.85 -6.19 -10.18
CA PRO A 194 -20.95 -7.50 -9.57
C PRO A 194 -21.69 -7.33 -8.23
N LEU A 195 -22.95 -7.78 -8.19
CA LEU A 195 -23.67 -7.98 -6.93
C LEU A 195 -22.99 -9.14 -6.23
N PHE A 196 -22.02 -8.85 -5.35
CA PHE A 196 -21.55 -9.85 -4.42
C PHE A 196 -22.61 -9.99 -3.31
N PRO A 197 -23.12 -11.21 -3.04
CA PRO A 197 -23.79 -11.42 -1.77
C PRO A 197 -22.79 -11.13 -0.66
N VAL A 198 -23.18 -10.27 0.28
CA VAL A 198 -22.48 -10.12 1.56
C VAL A 198 -22.68 -11.43 2.28
N VAL A 199 -21.66 -12.28 2.26
CA VAL A 199 -21.60 -13.47 3.10
C VAL A 199 -20.55 -13.17 4.16
N GLY A 200 -21.04 -12.76 5.32
CA GLY A 200 -20.29 -12.71 6.57
C GLY A 200 -20.50 -13.98 7.37
#